data_AF-A0A4Q5R6D7-F1
#
_entry.id   AF-A0A4Q5R6D7-F1
#
_cell.length_a   1.000
_cell.length_b   1.000
_cell.length_c   1.000
_cell.angle_alpha   90.00
_cell.angle_beta   90.00
_cell.angle_gamma   90.00
#
_symmetry.space_group_name_H-M   'P 1'
#
loop_
_entity.id
_entity.type
_entity.pdbx_description
1 polymer ?
#
loop_
_entity_poly.entity_id
_entity_poly.type
_entity_poly.pdbx_seq_one_letter_code
_entity_poly.pdbx_strand_id
1 'polypeptide(L)' 'FYYCPHHPLFTGDCDCRKPKPGLLLRGIEKYNIDPSRSYFIGDRERDVEAGTLAGVTGILIDSDQPISTVLDQIV' A
#
# COMPACT_ATOMS: atom_id res chain seq x y z
N PHE A 1 1.05 -15.23 0.83
CA PHE A 1 0.41 -14.30 1.78
C PHE A 1 1.33 -13.10 2.00
N TYR A 2 0.78 -11.88 1.99
CA TYR A 2 1.52 -10.65 2.32
C TYR A 2 0.98 -10.11 3.64
N TYR A 3 1.77 -10.22 4.70
CA TYR A 3 1.44 -9.68 6.00
C TYR A 3 2.73 -9.30 6.74
N CYS A 4 2.64 -8.32 7.64
CA CYS A 4 3.74 -7.90 8.47
C CYS A 4 3.50 -8.40 9.91
N PRO A 5 4.33 -9.32 10.45
CA PRO A 5 4.22 -9.74 11.86
C PRO A 5 4.83 -8.73 12.84
N HIS A 6 5.57 -7.73 12.33
CA HIS A 6 6.37 -6.84 13.14
C HIS A 6 5.57 -5.64 13.68
N HIS A 7 5.95 -5.24 14.89
CA HIS A 7 5.51 -4.02 15.54
C HIS A 7 6.73 -3.21 15.98
N PRO A 8 6.83 -1.90 15.65
CA PRO A 8 8.06 -1.13 15.84
C PRO A 8 8.60 -1.16 17.27
N LEU A 9 7.70 -1.16 18.26
CA LEU A 9 8.07 -1.17 19.68
C LEU A 9 8.52 -2.54 20.22
N PHE A 10 8.15 -3.65 19.56
CA PHE A 10 8.38 -5.00 20.08
C PHE A 10 9.41 -5.79 19.28
N THR A 11 9.43 -5.60 17.96
CA THR A 11 10.30 -6.33 17.04
C THR A 11 11.30 -5.41 16.34
N GLY A 12 11.24 -4.10 16.57
CA GLY A 12 12.08 -3.12 15.92
C GLY A 12 11.62 -2.76 14.50
N ASP A 13 12.52 -2.08 13.78
CA ASP A 13 12.30 -1.63 12.43
C ASP A 13 12.33 -2.79 11.41
N CYS A 14 11.48 -2.75 10.40
CA CYS A 14 11.39 -3.78 9.38
C CYS A 14 10.90 -3.18 8.06
N ASP A 15 11.23 -3.78 6.93
CA ASP A 15 10.86 -3.19 5.63
C ASP A 15 9.44 -3.52 5.15
N CYS A 16 8.75 -4.43 5.86
CA CYS A 16 7.43 -4.90 5.48
C CYS A 16 6.27 -4.12 6.10
N ARG A 17 6.50 -3.36 7.17
CA ARG A 17 5.43 -2.61 7.85
C ARG A 17 5.22 -1.25 7.19
N LYS A 18 3.99 -0.98 6.76
CA LYS A 18 3.58 0.35 6.30
C LYS A 18 3.93 1.43 7.35
N PRO A 19 4.56 2.56 6.95
CA PRO A 19 4.61 3.09 5.59
C PRO A 19 5.69 2.53 4.66
N LYS A 20 6.55 1.61 5.11
CA LYS A 20 7.56 1.05 4.22
C LYS A 20 6.93 0.16 3.12
N PRO A 21 7.44 0.23 1.88
CA PRO A 21 6.81 -0.40 0.71
C PRO A 21 7.17 -1.88 0.53
N GLY A 22 7.94 -2.50 1.43
CA GLY A 22 8.60 -3.78 1.14
C GLY A 22 7.67 -4.94 0.79
N LEU A 23 6.44 -4.98 1.32
CA LEU A 23 5.46 -5.98 0.90
C LEU A 23 4.87 -5.70 -0.49
N LEU A 24 4.65 -4.43 -0.84
CA LEU A 24 4.18 -4.01 -2.15
C LEU A 24 5.23 -4.33 -3.22
N LEU A 25 6.50 -3.96 -2.98
CA LEU A 25 7.61 -4.24 -3.89
C LEU A 25 7.76 -5.74 -4.18
N ARG A 26 7.66 -6.59 -3.16
CA ARG A 26 7.66 -8.05 -3.35
C ARG A 26 6.48 -8.53 -4.20
N GLY A 27 5.31 -7.92 -4.04
CA GLY A 27 4.13 -8.19 -4.87
C GLY A 27 4.34 -7.81 -6.32
N ILE A 28 4.84 -6.60 -6.54
CA ILE A 28 5.14 -6.05 -7.86
C ILE A 28 6.15 -6.93 -8.60
N GLU A 29 7.27 -7.27 -7.96
CA GLU A 29 8.31 -8.12 -8.52
C GLU A 29 7.78 -9.52 -8.83
N LYS A 30 7.12 -10.17 -7.86
CA LYS A 30 6.64 -11.55 -8.01
C LYS A 30 5.67 -11.72 -9.18
N TYR A 31 4.81 -10.75 -9.41
CA TYR A 31 3.75 -10.83 -10.41
C TYR A 31 4.03 -9.98 -11.66
N ASN A 32 5.22 -9.37 -11.74
CA ASN A 32 5.61 -8.49 -12.84
C ASN A 32 4.56 -7.41 -13.13
N ILE A 33 4.09 -6.74 -12.07
CA ILE A 33 3.05 -5.70 -12.14
C ILE A 33 3.68 -4.39 -12.60
N ASP A 34 2.97 -3.64 -13.44
CA ASP A 34 3.34 -2.26 -13.76
C ASP A 34 2.84 -1.32 -12.63
N PRO A 35 3.74 -0.77 -11.79
CA PRO A 35 3.33 0.06 -10.67
C PRO A 35 2.73 1.39 -11.13
N SER A 36 3.11 1.89 -12.32
CA SER A 36 2.60 3.16 -12.86
C SER A 36 1.13 3.09 -13.26
N ARG A 37 0.61 1.87 -13.46
CA ARG A 37 -0.79 1.57 -13.80
C ARG A 37 -1.52 0.86 -12.66
N SER A 38 -0.99 1.00 -11.45
CA SER A 38 -1.52 0.35 -10.25
C SER A 38 -1.98 1.38 -9.23
N TYR A 39 -2.90 0.95 -8.37
CA TYR A 39 -3.46 1.77 -7.30
C TYR A 39 -3.37 1.02 -5.97
N PHE A 40 -3.05 1.74 -4.90
CA PHE A 40 -3.04 1.22 -3.54
C PHE A 40 -3.99 2.03 -2.66
N ILE A 41 -5.13 1.43 -2.33
CA ILE A 41 -6.24 2.09 -1.64
C ILE A 41 -6.19 1.68 -0.17
N GLY A 42 -6.20 2.66 0.74
CA GLY A 42 -6.16 2.42 2.18
C GLY A 42 -6.80 3.54 2.99
N ASP A 43 -7.08 3.25 4.26
CA ASP A 43 -7.79 4.15 5.17
C ASP A 43 -6.86 5.00 6.05
N ARG A 44 -5.55 4.84 5.88
CA ARG A 44 -4.54 5.56 6.67
C ARG A 44 -3.51 6.19 5.76
N GLU A 45 -2.96 7.32 6.18
CA GLU A 45 -1.87 8.02 5.46
C GLU A 45 -0.67 7.10 5.17
N ARG A 46 -0.37 6.21 6.12
CA ARG A 46 0.71 5.22 6.00
C ARG A 46 0.50 4.25 4.83
N ASP A 47 -0.73 4.06 4.38
CA ASP A 47 -1.04 3.24 3.22
C ASP A 47 -0.68 3.97 1.94
N VAL A 48 -1.12 5.22 1.81
CA VAL A 48 -0.79 6.09 0.67
C VAL A 48 0.71 6.28 0.54
N GLU A 49 1.41 6.50 1.67
CA GLU A 49 2.87 6.61 1.69
C GLU A 49 3.54 5.32 1.19
N ALA A 50 3.10 4.15 1.66
CA ALA A 50 3.63 2.87 1.20
C ALA A 50 3.40 2.63 -0.30
N GLY A 51 2.21 2.99 -0.81
CA GLY A 51 1.90 2.96 -2.24
C GLY A 51 2.85 3.84 -3.04
N THR A 52 2.97 5.11 -2.63
CA THR A 52 3.81 6.11 -3.29
C THR A 52 5.27 5.69 -3.33
N LEU A 53 5.81 5.19 -2.21
CA LEU A 53 7.18 4.67 -2.12
C LEU A 53 7.39 3.40 -2.96
N ALA A 54 6.33 2.65 -3.26
CA ALA A 54 6.36 1.50 -4.16
C ALA A 54 6.21 1.88 -5.64
N GLY A 55 6.05 3.17 -5.97
CA GLY A 55 5.79 3.66 -7.32
C GLY A 55 4.33 3.48 -7.78
N VAL A 56 3.43 3.20 -6.85
CA VAL A 56 2.00 2.97 -7.07
C VAL A 56 1.20 4.20 -6.64
N THR A 57 0.12 4.53 -7.35
CA THR A 57 -0.76 5.65 -6.95
C THR A 57 -1.50 5.30 -5.66
N GLY A 58 -1.19 5.99 -4.56
CA GLY A 58 -1.87 5.83 -3.28
C GLY A 58 -3.18 6.62 -3.23
N ILE A 59 -4.28 5.98 -2.81
CA ILE A 59 -5.60 6.62 -2.63
C ILE A 59 -6.02 6.48 -1.16
N LEU A 60 -6.26 7.61 -0.50
CA LEU A 60 -6.82 7.66 0.85
C LEU A 60 -8.34 7.64 0.79
N ILE A 61 -8.96 6.79 1.61
CA ILE A 61 -10.41 6.77 1.84
C ILE A 61 -10.70 6.83 3.34
N ASP A 62 -11.92 7.20 3.73
CA ASP A 62 -12.37 6.97 5.10
C ASP A 62 -12.70 5.48 5.30
N SER A 63 -12.57 4.97 6.54
CA SER A 63 -12.77 3.54 6.84
C SER A 63 -14.15 3.01 6.45
N ASP A 64 -15.18 3.87 6.46
CA ASP A 64 -16.57 3.52 6.11
C ASP A 64 -16.99 4.02 4.72
N GLN A 65 -16.05 4.55 3.94
CA GLN A 65 -16.33 5.06 2.60
C GLN A 65 -16.49 3.90 1.60
N PRO A 66 -17.59 3.86 0.81
CA PRO A 66 -17.75 2.84 -0.21
C PRO A 66 -16.64 2.93 -1.26
N ILE A 67 -16.03 1.79 -1.63
CA ILE A 67 -14.96 1.74 -2.64
C ILE A 67 -15.41 2.29 -4.01
N SER A 68 -16.71 2.26 -4.30
CA SER A 68 -17.27 2.81 -5.54
C SER A 68 -17.01 4.31 -5.70
N THR A 69 -16.79 5.03 -4.61
CA THR A 69 -16.52 6.48 -4.63
C THR A 69 -15.16 6.85 -5.22
N VAL A 70 -14.24 5.90 -5.34
CA VAL A 70 -12.90 6.14 -5.89
C VAL A 70 -12.73 5.62 -7.32
N LEU A 71 -13.81 5.13 -7.95
CA LEU A 71 -13.75 4.61 -9.32
C LEU A 71 -13.32 5.68 -10.33
N ASP A 72 -13.78 6.92 -10.16
CA ASP A 72 -13.44 8.03 -11.05
C ASP A 72 -11.96 8.45 -10.96
N GLN A 73 -11.21 7.93 -9.97
CA GLN A 73 -9.78 8.17 -9.80
C GLN A 73 -8.90 7.11 -10.48
N ILE A 74 -9.51 6.02 -10.96
CA ILE A 74 -8.82 4.89 -11.60
C ILE A 74 -8.97 5.05 -13.12
N VAL A 75 -7.85 5.28 -13.82
CA VAL A 75 -7.78 5.55 -15.27
C VAL A 75 -6.89 4.56 -16.02
#